data_AF-A0A4P8PDS2-F1
#
_entry.id   AF-A0A4P8PDS2-F1
#
_cell.length_a   1.000
_cell.length_b   1.000
_cell.length_c   1.000
_cell.angle_alpha   90.00
_cell.angle_beta   90.00
_cell.angle_gamma   90.00
#
_symmetry.space_group_name_H-M   'P 1'
#
loop_
_entity.id
_entity.type
_entity.pdbx_description
1 polymer ?
#
loop_
_entity_poly.entity_id
_entity_poly.type
_entity_poly.pdbx_seq_one_letter_code
_entity_poly.pdbx_strand_id
1 'polypeptide(L)'
;MALIVNCVDVESKPQDCRDIQSIGLSDGMGQKTPAEVYDLIENKGRDVVVEHNGRRTKVRSATRGTTKYVRTKSNDTKDDNLLKQSSC
;
A
#
# COMPACT_ATOMS: atom_id res chain seq x y z
N MET A 1 -5.42 10.11 12.87
CA MET A 1 -4.85 8.76 13.07
C MET A 1 -4.46 8.21 11.72
N ALA A 2 -3.32 7.53 11.61
CA ALA A 2 -2.90 6.91 10.36
C ALA A 2 -3.46 5.49 10.24
N LEU A 3 -3.92 5.12 9.05
CA LEU A 3 -4.30 3.76 8.70
C LEU A 3 -3.01 2.93 8.54
N ILE A 4 -2.97 1.77 9.17
CA ILE A 4 -1.82 0.87 9.09
C ILE A 4 -2.16 -0.23 8.08
N VAL A 5 -1.22 -0.53 7.18
CA VAL A 5 -1.29 -1.69 6.28
C VAL A 5 -0.90 -2.93 7.07
N ASN A 6 -1.80 -3.92 7.12
CA ASN A 6 -1.59 -5.20 7.80
C ASN A 6 -1.13 -6.32 6.86
N CYS A 7 -1.64 -6.32 5.64
CA CYS A 7 -1.40 -7.38 4.67
C CYS A 7 -1.61 -6.82 3.25
N VAL A 8 -1.00 -7.47 2.25
CA VAL A 8 -1.22 -7.17 0.84
C VAL A 8 -1.38 -8.45 0.04
N ASP A 9 -2.33 -8.47 -0.87
CA ASP A 9 -2.46 -9.53 -1.88
C ASP A 9 -1.83 -9.10 -3.18
N VAL A 10 -1.10 -10.02 -3.81
CA VAL A 10 -0.38 -9.80 -5.06
C VAL A 10 -0.66 -10.97 -6.00
N GLU A 11 -0.85 -10.70 -7.29
CA GLU A 11 -0.82 -11.77 -8.28
C GLU A 11 0.62 -12.33 -8.37
N SER A 12 0.74 -13.65 -8.28
CA SER A 12 1.99 -14.42 -8.13
C SER A 12 3.26 -13.76 -8.68
N LYS A 13 4.25 -13.57 -7.78
CA LYS A 13 5.57 -12.93 -8.00
C LYS A 13 5.47 -11.43 -8.34
N PRO A 14 5.11 -10.58 -7.37
CA PRO A 14 5.07 -9.14 -7.61
C PRO A 14 6.47 -8.63 -7.96
N GLN A 15 6.57 -7.95 -9.10
CA GLN A 15 7.77 -7.20 -9.46
C GLN A 15 7.56 -5.70 -9.20
N ASP A 16 6.32 -5.27 -9.00
CA ASP A 16 5.93 -3.88 -8.87
C ASP A 16 4.76 -3.70 -7.88
N CYS A 17 4.67 -2.56 -7.20
CA CYS A 17 3.50 -2.23 -6.35
C CYS A 17 2.18 -2.18 -7.14
N ARG A 18 2.25 -2.11 -8.47
CA ARG A 18 1.10 -2.23 -9.37
C ARG A 18 0.49 -3.63 -9.39
N ASP A 19 1.24 -4.66 -8.98
CA ASP A 19 0.76 -6.06 -8.96
C ASP A 19 -0.07 -6.37 -7.70
N ILE A 20 -0.17 -5.41 -6.79
CA ILE A 20 -1.01 -5.50 -5.60
C ILE A 20 -2.48 -5.46 -6.03
N GLN A 21 -3.24 -6.49 -5.69
CA GLN A 21 -4.69 -6.53 -5.91
C GLN A 21 -5.46 -5.93 -4.73
N SER A 22 -5.02 -6.24 -3.51
CA SER A 22 -5.70 -5.81 -2.29
C SER A 22 -4.70 -5.43 -1.19
N ILE A 23 -5.12 -4.51 -0.33
CA ILE A 23 -4.37 -3.97 0.80
C ILE A 23 -5.30 -4.01 2.01
N GLY A 24 -4.95 -4.82 3.01
CA GLY A 24 -5.68 -4.89 4.28
C GLY A 24 -5.26 -3.76 5.21
N LEU A 25 -6.24 -3.03 5.77
CA LEU A 25 -6.01 -1.91 6.68
C LEU A 25 -6.51 -2.21 8.10
N SER A 26 -5.78 -1.76 9.13
CA SER A 26 -6.05 -2.11 10.54
C SER A 26 -7.28 -1.45 11.17
N ASP A 27 -7.93 -0.50 10.49
CA ASP A 27 -9.01 0.35 11.04
C ASP A 27 -10.41 -0.21 10.78
N GLY A 28 -10.56 -1.54 10.71
CA GLY A 28 -11.84 -2.19 10.35
C GLY A 28 -12.33 -1.86 8.94
N MET A 29 -11.52 -1.20 8.12
CA MET A 29 -11.85 -0.82 6.74
C MET A 29 -11.78 -2.02 5.76
N GLY A 30 -11.37 -3.19 6.24
CA GLY A 30 -11.23 -4.40 5.45
C GLY A 30 -10.08 -4.32 4.45
N GLN A 31 -10.19 -5.16 3.41
CA GLN A 31 -9.31 -5.12 2.25
C GLN A 31 -9.77 -4.03 1.28
N LYS A 32 -8.82 -3.29 0.73
CA LYS A 32 -9.05 -2.23 -0.27
C LYS A 32 -8.12 -2.40 -1.46
N THR A 33 -8.59 -2.02 -2.63
CA THR A 33 -7.73 -1.98 -3.82
C THR A 33 -6.70 -0.83 -3.71
N PRO A 34 -5.56 -0.90 -4.41
CA PRO A 34 -4.60 0.21 -4.45
C PRO A 34 -5.22 1.53 -4.94
N ALA A 35 -6.20 1.47 -5.84
CA ALA A 35 -6.94 2.64 -6.32
C ALA A 35 -7.81 3.26 -5.22
N GLU A 36 -8.47 2.45 -4.40
CA GLU A 36 -9.21 2.96 -3.24
C GLU A 36 -8.28 3.58 -2.21
N VAL A 37 -7.13 2.96 -1.93
CA VAL A 37 -6.14 3.52 -0.98
C VAL A 37 -5.55 4.81 -1.53
N TYR A 38 -5.31 4.89 -2.85
CA TYR A 38 -4.95 6.14 -3.52
C TYR A 38 -5.99 7.23 -3.23
N ASP A 39 -7.27 6.94 -3.45
CA ASP A 39 -8.35 7.93 -3.23
C ASP A 39 -8.52 8.26 -1.74
N LEU A 40 -8.21 7.35 -0.82
CA LEU A 40 -8.16 7.65 0.62
C LEU A 40 -7.08 8.68 0.95
N ILE A 41 -5.90 8.55 0.35
CA ILE A 41 -4.76 9.45 0.58
C ILE A 41 -5.02 10.81 -0.09
N GLU A 42 -5.33 10.81 -1.38
CA GLU A 42 -5.46 12.04 -2.17
C GLU A 42 -6.78 12.77 -1.94
N ASN A 43 -7.91 12.06 -1.94
CA ASN A 43 -9.22 12.71 -1.90
C ASN A 43 -9.76 12.83 -0.48
N LYS A 44 -9.45 11.88 0.41
CA LYS A 44 -9.91 11.91 1.81
C LYS A 44 -8.87 12.41 2.80
N GLY A 45 -7.65 12.70 2.35
CA GLY A 45 -6.57 13.21 3.20
C GLY A 45 -6.16 12.25 4.32
N ARG A 46 -6.36 10.93 4.14
CA ARG A 46 -5.98 9.92 5.13
C ARG A 46 -4.48 9.63 5.04
N ASP A 47 -3.82 9.61 6.18
CA ASP A 47 -2.46 9.08 6.26
C ASP A 47 -2.49 7.56 6.28
N VAL A 48 -1.73 6.93 5.39
CA VAL A 48 -1.54 5.48 5.34
C VAL A 48 -0.07 5.17 5.57
N VAL A 49 0.21 4.18 6.43
CA VAL A 49 1.56 3.73 6.75
C VAL A 49 1.63 2.21 6.69
N VAL A 50 2.79 1.67 6.33
CA VAL A 50 3.09 0.25 6.44
C VAL A 50 4.09 0.04 7.58
N GLU A 51 3.82 -0.92 8.46
CA GLU A 51 4.72 -1.28 9.54
C GLU A 51 5.46 -2.57 9.19
N HIS A 52 6.80 -2.53 9.22
CA HIS A 52 7.63 -3.71 8.98
C HIS A 52 8.83 -3.66 9.93
N ASN A 53 9.05 -4.73 10.69
CA ASN A 53 10.10 -4.82 11.72
C ASN A 53 10.10 -3.61 12.70
N GLY A 54 8.92 -3.17 13.15
CA GLY A 54 8.75 -2.05 14.07
C GLY A 54 9.03 -0.66 13.46
N ARG A 55 9.31 -0.58 12.16
CA ARG A 55 9.48 0.69 11.44
C ARG A 55 8.24 1.00 10.63
N ARG A 56 7.71 2.21 10.82
CA ARG A 56 6.57 2.73 10.05
C ARG A 56 7.07 3.52 8.84
N THR A 57 6.63 3.11 7.66
CA THR A 57 6.94 3.78 6.40
C THR A 57 5.66 4.39 5.83
N LYS A 58 5.70 5.67 5.45
CA LYS A 58 4.54 6.34 4.85
C LYS A 58 4.27 5.81 3.46
N VAL A 59 3.02 5.40 3.22
CA VAL A 59 2.49 5.05 1.91
C VAL A 59 2.07 6.34 1.22
N ARG A 60 2.37 6.41 -0.08
CA ARG A 60 2.10 7.54 -0.96
C ARG A 60 1.29 7.05 -2.15
N SER A 61 0.31 7.84 -2.52
CA SER A 61 -0.36 7.81 -3.80
C SER A 61 0.65 7.98 -4.93
N ALA A 62 0.46 7.22 -6.01
CA ALA A 62 1.22 7.34 -7.24
C ALA A 62 0.33 7.04 -8.45
N THR A 63 0.72 7.60 -9.59
CA THR A 63 0.02 7.39 -10.86
C THR A 63 1.04 7.13 -11.93
N ARG A 64 0.81 6.09 -12.76
CA ARG A 64 1.63 5.78 -13.93
C ARG A 64 0.71 5.66 -15.12
N GLY A 65 0.71 6.68 -15.99
CA GLY A 65 -0.29 6.80 -17.05
C GLY A 65 -1.69 6.99 -16.44
N THR A 66 -2.62 6.09 -16.75
CA THR A 66 -3.99 6.09 -16.22
C THR A 66 -4.17 5.21 -14.97
N THR A 67 -3.15 4.44 -14.59
CA THR A 67 -3.23 3.52 -13.45
C THR A 67 -2.87 4.23 -12.16
N LYS A 68 -3.83 4.27 -11.22
CA LYS A 68 -3.64 4.71 -9.83
C LYS A 68 -3.15 3.54 -8.98
N TYR A 69 -2.12 3.77 -8.18
CA TYR A 69 -1.57 2.78 -7.26
C TYR A 69 -0.95 3.47 -6.04
N VAL A 70 -0.43 2.70 -5.10
CA VAL A 70 0.25 3.22 -3.91
C VAL A 70 1.63 2.60 -3.76
N ARG A 71 2.56 3.36 -3.20
CA ARG A 71 3.96 2.97 -2.99
C ARG A 71 4.55 3.60 -1.74
N THR A 72 5.67 3.11 -1.24
CA THR A 72 6.36 3.73 -0.10
C THR A 72 7.41 4.76 -0.54
N LYS A 73 7.80 5.70 0.36
CA LYS A 73 8.64 6.89 0.05
C LYS A 73 10.08 6.56 -0.39
N SER A 74 10.59 5.38 -0.08
CA SER A 74 11.89 4.90 -0.54
C SER A 74 11.70 3.65 -1.42
N ASN A 75 11.66 3.85 -2.74
CA ASN A 75 11.95 2.85 -3.79
C ASN A 75 11.12 1.53 -3.79
N ASP A 76 10.50 1.09 -4.89
CA ASP A 76 11.17 0.78 -6.18
C ASP A 76 12.55 0.09 -6.05
N THR A 77 12.81 -0.58 -4.91
CA THR A 77 14.00 -1.39 -4.65
C THR A 77 13.59 -2.62 -3.85
N LYS A 78 14.50 -3.60 -3.78
CA LYS A 78 14.40 -4.90 -3.10
C LYS A 78 13.97 -4.85 -1.61
N ASP A 79 13.69 -3.66 -1.08
CA ASP A 79 13.22 -3.33 0.27
C ASP A 79 11.85 -2.64 0.29
N ASP A 80 11.01 -2.85 -0.72
CA ASP A 80 9.63 -2.35 -0.70
C ASP A 80 8.84 -3.02 0.45
N ASN A 81 8.71 -2.30 1.55
CA ASN A 81 8.02 -2.79 2.75
C ASN A 81 6.55 -3.10 2.49
N LEU A 82 5.97 -2.55 1.41
CA LEU A 82 4.60 -2.81 1.02
C LEU A 82 4.46 -4.20 0.40
N LEU A 83 5.32 -4.57 -0.55
CA LEU A 83 5.33 -5.91 -1.17
C LEU A 83 5.86 -7.02 -0.24
N LYS A 84 6.56 -6.64 0.83
CA LYS A 84 7.04 -7.57 1.86
C LYS A 84 5.99 -7.88 2.94
N GLN A 85 4.80 -7.29 2.87
CA GLN A 85 3.73 -7.64 3.80
C GLN A 85 3.26 -9.07 3.57
N SER A 86 2.70 -9.67 4.62
CA SER A 86 2.04 -10.97 4.51
C SER A 86 0.86 -10.89 3.54
N SER A 87 0.57 -12.01 2.86
CA SER A 87 -0.66 -12.15 2.08
C SER A 87 -1.87 -11.94 2.99
N CYS A 88 -2.85 -11.18 2.52
CA CYS A 88 -4.20 -11.40 3.00
C CYS A 88 -4.75 -12.70 2.34
#